data_AF-A0A968UIE3-F1
#
_entry.id   AF-A0A968UIE3-F1
#
_cell.length_a   1.000
_cell.length_b   1.000
_cell.length_c   1.000
_cell.angle_alpha   90.00
_cell.angle_beta   90.00
_cell.angle_gamma   90.00
#
_symmetry.space_group_name_H-M   'P 1'
#
loop_
_entity.id
_entity.type
_entity.pdbx_description
1 polymer ?
#
loop_
_entity_poly.entity_id
_entity_poly.type
_entity_poly.pdbx_seq_one_letter_code
_entity_poly.pdbx_strand_id
1 'polypeptide(L)'
;MIRLGNGQSLEDSIIADVFEALIAAIYLDPNNGIAKVHAIVREQLAEDIQAFQPEQENPKGELQTYIQQHLRTSQVSTAHLDYVLLSDTMDANNRHTFTVEVKILGCPRGRGQGSNKGSAEQAAARAALGEISQGNSPF
;
A
#
# COMPACT_ATOMS: atom_id res chain seq x y z
N MET A 1 -3.57 -29.69 -6.84
CA MET A 1 -4.19 -29.05 -8.01
C MET A 1 -5.28 -28.12 -7.49
N ILE A 2 -5.08 -26.80 -7.56
CA ILE A 2 -6.07 -25.82 -7.11
C ILE A 2 -7.26 -25.89 -8.09
N ARG A 3 -8.46 -26.15 -7.58
CA ARG A 3 -9.68 -26.23 -8.38
C ARG A 3 -10.39 -24.88 -8.34
N LEU A 4 -10.41 -24.18 -9.46
CA LEU A 4 -11.25 -23.00 -9.67
C LEU A 4 -12.68 -23.45 -9.97
N GLY A 5 -13.67 -22.85 -9.32
CA GLY A 5 -15.08 -23.01 -9.70
C GLY A 5 -15.36 -22.27 -11.01
N ASN A 6 -16.12 -22.90 -11.92
CA ASN A 6 -16.64 -22.31 -13.17
C ASN A 6 -15.62 -21.89 -14.26
N GLY A 7 -14.54 -22.66 -14.47
CA GLY A 7 -13.75 -22.55 -15.71
C GLY A 7 -12.99 -21.23 -15.90
N GLN A 8 -12.73 -20.51 -14.81
CA GLN A 8 -11.89 -19.32 -14.84
C GLN A 8 -10.42 -19.68 -15.12
N SER A 9 -9.74 -18.85 -15.89
CA SER A 9 -8.29 -18.96 -16.08
C SER A 9 -7.58 -18.60 -14.78
N LEU A 10 -6.49 -19.28 -14.49
CA LEU A 10 -5.64 -18.98 -13.34
C LEU A 10 -4.89 -17.66 -13.63
N GLU A 11 -5.42 -16.54 -13.16
CA GLU A 11 -4.75 -15.23 -13.25
C GLU A 11 -3.75 -15.05 -12.12
N ASP A 12 -2.70 -14.26 -12.36
CA ASP A 12 -1.65 -13.96 -11.37
C ASP A 12 -2.22 -13.37 -10.07
N SER A 13 -3.31 -12.59 -10.17
CA SER A 13 -4.05 -12.04 -9.03
C SER A 13 -4.62 -13.13 -8.13
N ILE A 14 -5.22 -14.17 -8.71
CA ILE A 14 -5.81 -15.29 -7.96
C ILE A 14 -4.69 -16.13 -7.30
N ILE A 15 -3.57 -16.30 -7.99
CA ILE A 15 -2.40 -17.01 -7.43
C ILE A 15 -1.86 -16.24 -6.22
N ALA A 16 -1.73 -14.91 -6.34
CA ALA A 16 -1.30 -14.04 -5.26
C ALA A 16 -2.25 -14.12 -4.05
N ASP A 17 -3.56 -14.00 -4.27
CA ASP A 17 -4.56 -14.09 -3.20
C ASP A 17 -4.50 -15.43 -2.46
N VAL A 18 -4.30 -16.54 -3.19
CA VAL A 18 -4.15 -17.87 -2.58
C VAL A 18 -2.87 -17.98 -1.77
N PHE A 19 -1.76 -17.44 -2.28
CA PHE A 19 -0.50 -17.40 -1.55
C PHE A 19 -0.64 -16.58 -0.26
N GLU A 20 -1.26 -15.40 -0.30
CA GLU A 20 -1.55 -14.57 0.87
C GLU A 20 -2.42 -15.30 1.89
N ALA A 21 -3.48 -15.97 1.44
CA ALA A 21 -4.36 -16.75 2.32
C ALA A 21 -3.61 -17.90 3.02
N LEU A 22 -2.70 -18.57 2.32
CA LEU A 22 -1.85 -19.61 2.91
C LEU A 22 -0.91 -19.03 3.97
N ILE A 23 -0.24 -17.92 3.67
CA ILE A 23 0.66 -17.24 4.60
C ILE A 23 -0.12 -16.78 5.85
N ALA A 24 -1.33 -16.24 5.67
CA ALA A 24 -2.20 -15.85 6.78
C ALA A 24 -2.61 -17.05 7.64
N ALA A 25 -2.92 -18.20 7.04
CA ALA A 25 -3.23 -19.42 7.79
C ALA A 25 -2.04 -19.90 8.63
N ILE A 26 -0.81 -19.85 8.09
CA ILE A 26 0.42 -20.19 8.83
C ILE A 26 0.69 -19.20 9.96
N TYR A 27 0.40 -17.92 9.74
CA TYR A 27 0.51 -16.90 10.78
C TYR A 27 -0.45 -17.14 11.95
N LEU A 28 -1.70 -17.54 11.65
CA LEU A 28 -2.75 -17.75 12.65
C LEU A 28 -2.67 -19.10 13.36
N ASP A 29 -1.90 -20.06 12.84
CA ASP A 29 -1.69 -21.34 13.51
C ASP A 29 -1.00 -21.13 14.87
N PRO A 30 -1.60 -21.57 15.98
CA PRO A 30 -1.11 -21.32 17.34
C PRO A 30 0.24 -21.97 17.66
N ASN A 31 0.67 -22.98 16.89
CA ASN A 31 2.00 -23.58 17.03
C ASN A 31 3.05 -22.87 16.17
N ASN A 32 2.61 -22.03 15.26
CA ASN A 32 3.43 -21.21 14.39
C ASN A 32 3.22 -19.74 14.77
N GLY A 33 3.65 -18.84 13.89
CA GLY A 33 3.58 -17.42 14.12
C GLY A 33 4.52 -16.69 13.17
N ILE A 34 4.78 -15.43 13.48
CA ILE A 34 5.51 -14.53 12.57
C ILE A 34 6.90 -15.06 12.18
N ALA A 35 7.61 -15.76 13.08
CA ALA A 35 8.94 -16.30 12.79
C ALA A 35 8.90 -17.37 11.68
N LYS A 36 7.89 -18.24 11.68
CA LYS A 36 7.74 -19.30 10.66
C LYS A 36 7.37 -18.70 9.31
N VAL A 37 6.44 -17.74 9.31
CA VAL A 37 6.06 -16.98 8.11
C VAL A 37 7.28 -16.29 7.50
N HIS A 38 8.04 -15.57 8.32
CA HIS A 38 9.22 -14.84 7.87
C HIS A 38 10.27 -15.79 7.25
N ALA A 39 10.48 -16.97 7.84
CA ALA A 39 11.40 -17.96 7.29
C ALA A 39 10.96 -18.44 5.89
N ILE A 40 9.69 -18.80 5.73
CA ILE A 40 9.14 -19.29 4.45
C ILE A 40 9.20 -18.19 3.39
N VAL A 41 8.71 -16.99 3.68
CA VAL A 41 8.69 -15.88 2.73
C VAL A 41 10.11 -15.52 2.30
N ARG A 42 11.05 -15.45 3.24
CA ARG A 42 12.45 -15.14 2.94
C ARG A 42 13.10 -16.22 2.09
N GLU A 43 12.84 -17.49 2.36
CA GLU A 43 13.41 -18.59 1.59
C GLU A 43 12.86 -18.62 0.16
N GLN A 44 11.55 -18.44 -0.01
CA GLN A 44 10.89 -18.54 -1.31
C GLN A 44 11.14 -17.33 -2.21
N LEU A 45 11.31 -16.13 -1.63
CA LEU A 45 11.47 -14.88 -2.39
C LEU A 45 12.91 -14.33 -2.32
N ALA A 46 13.88 -15.06 -1.78
CA ALA A 46 15.25 -14.56 -1.58
C ALA A 46 15.85 -14.01 -2.88
N GLU A 47 15.76 -14.80 -3.96
CA GLU A 47 16.34 -14.47 -5.26
C GLU A 47 15.61 -13.29 -5.91
N ASP A 48 14.27 -13.29 -5.84
CA ASP A 48 13.44 -12.20 -6.37
C ASP A 48 13.71 -10.87 -5.64
N ILE A 49 13.82 -10.90 -4.31
CA ILE A 49 14.16 -9.72 -3.50
C ILE A 49 15.56 -9.22 -3.86
N GLN A 50 16.51 -10.12 -4.10
CA GLN A 50 17.88 -9.75 -4.46
C GLN A 50 17.98 -9.18 -5.88
N ALA A 51 17.15 -9.67 -6.80
CA ALA A 51 17.07 -9.18 -8.17
C ALA A 51 16.19 -7.92 -8.32
N PHE A 52 15.37 -7.60 -7.31
CA PHE A 52 14.46 -6.48 -7.35
C PHE A 52 15.20 -5.14 -7.45
N GLN A 53 15.03 -4.47 -8.58
CA GLN A 53 15.40 -3.08 -8.76
C GLN A 53 14.12 -2.25 -8.72
N PRO A 54 13.99 -1.27 -7.81
CA PRO A 54 12.84 -0.38 -7.80
C PRO A 54 12.86 0.49 -9.05
N GLU A 55 12.14 0.07 -10.10
CA GLU A 55 11.99 0.82 -11.36
C GLU A 55 10.98 1.98 -11.23
N GLN A 56 10.16 1.99 -10.17
CA GLN A 56 9.16 3.02 -9.91
C GLN A 56 9.22 3.54 -8.47
N GLU A 57 9.19 4.86 -8.32
CA GLU A 57 8.94 5.51 -7.03
C GLU A 57 7.60 4.99 -6.48
N ASN A 58 7.64 4.38 -5.29
CA ASN A 58 6.45 3.89 -4.58
C ASN A 58 6.15 4.79 -3.37
N PRO A 59 5.71 6.04 -3.60
CA PRO A 59 5.52 7.02 -2.54
C PRO A 59 4.45 6.59 -1.53
N LYS A 60 3.47 5.76 -1.95
CA LYS A 60 2.46 5.21 -1.04
C LYS A 60 3.09 4.22 -0.05
N GLY A 61 3.91 3.29 -0.55
CA GLY A 61 4.61 2.32 0.29
C GLY A 61 5.64 2.96 1.22
N GLU A 62 6.38 3.94 0.72
CA GLU A 62 7.33 4.73 1.52
C GLU A 62 6.63 5.48 2.65
N LEU A 63 5.52 6.17 2.34
CA LEU A 63 4.74 6.90 3.34
C LEU A 63 4.16 5.96 4.40
N GLN A 64 3.62 4.81 3.99
CA GLN A 64 3.10 3.81 4.90
C GLN A 64 4.20 3.27 5.82
N THR A 65 5.39 2.97 5.28
CA THR A 65 6.54 2.51 6.06
C THR A 65 6.99 3.55 7.07
N TYR A 66 7.10 4.82 6.65
CA TYR A 66 7.47 5.94 7.53
C TYR A 66 6.51 6.05 8.72
N ILE A 67 5.20 6.01 8.46
CA ILE A 67 4.17 6.10 9.49
C ILE A 67 4.24 4.92 10.47
N GLN A 68 4.39 3.69 9.96
CA GLN A 68 4.50 2.50 10.82
C GLN A 68 5.73 2.51 11.72
N GLN A 69 6.86 3.05 11.24
CA GLN A 69 8.08 3.16 12.03
C GLN A 69 7.97 4.17 13.18
N HIS A 70 7.30 5.30 12.94
CA HIS A 70 7.21 6.39 13.90
C HIS A 70 6.03 6.23 14.87
N LEU A 71 4.91 5.68 14.41
CA LEU A 71 3.79 5.31 15.27
C LEU A 71 4.04 3.93 15.90
N ARG A 72 4.89 3.90 16.93
CA ARG A 72 5.03 2.72 17.81
C ARG A 72 3.79 2.54 18.68
N THR A 73 2.65 2.15 18.11
CA THR A 73 1.48 1.78 18.91
C THR A 73 0.85 0.50 18.40
N SER A 74 0.70 -0.46 19.31
CA SER A 74 0.15 -1.81 19.14
C SER A 74 -1.33 -1.85 18.72
N GLN A 75 -1.91 -0.72 18.32
CA GLN A 75 -3.22 -0.63 17.70
C GLN A 75 -3.01 -0.29 16.22
N VAL A 76 -2.54 -1.32 15.49
CA VAL A 76 -2.55 -1.38 14.04
C VAL A 76 -4.01 -1.38 13.60
N SER A 77 -4.57 -0.20 13.45
CA SER A 77 -5.81 -0.02 12.71
C SER A 77 -5.57 1.18 11.83
N THR A 78 -5.85 0.98 10.55
CA THR A 78 -6.00 1.88 9.41
C THR A 78 -6.35 3.36 9.69
N ALA A 79 -6.77 3.73 10.90
CA ALA A 79 -7.14 5.06 11.38
C ALA A 79 -6.02 6.13 11.42
N HIS A 80 -4.83 5.87 10.86
CA HIS A 80 -3.70 6.80 10.93
C HIS A 80 -3.21 7.28 9.56
N LEU A 81 -3.61 6.65 8.45
CA LEU A 81 -3.31 7.09 7.09
C LEU A 81 -4.56 6.93 6.23
N ASP A 82 -5.20 8.05 5.89
CA ASP A 82 -6.41 8.08 5.07
C ASP A 82 -6.17 8.84 3.77
N TYR A 83 -6.75 8.34 2.68
CA TYR A 83 -6.82 9.03 1.40
C TYR A 83 -8.26 9.49 1.16
N VAL A 84 -8.47 10.80 1.09
CA VAL A 84 -9.79 11.42 0.93
C VAL A 84 -9.90 12.03 -0.45
N LEU A 85 -10.87 11.57 -1.25
CA LEU A 85 -11.21 12.20 -2.53
C LEU A 85 -11.91 13.54 -2.26
N LEU A 86 -11.25 14.64 -2.62
CA LEU A 86 -11.78 15.99 -2.45
C LEU A 86 -12.59 16.45 -3.66
N SER A 87 -12.16 16.07 -4.87
CA SER A 87 -12.87 16.42 -6.09
C SER A 87 -12.66 15.40 -7.20
N ASP A 88 -13.67 15.30 -8.05
CA ASP A 88 -13.67 14.51 -9.26
C ASP A 88 -14.36 15.39 -10.33
N THR A 89 -13.56 15.89 -11.28
CA THR A 89 -14.03 16.87 -12.27
C THR A 89 -13.53 16.51 -13.66
N MET A 90 -14.39 16.67 -14.67
CA MET A 90 -14.04 16.52 -16.07
C MET A 90 -14.22 17.87 -16.78
N ASP A 91 -13.21 18.31 -17.54
CA ASP A 91 -13.28 19.56 -18.29
C ASP A 91 -14.00 19.40 -19.64
N ALA A 92 -14.20 20.52 -20.34
CA ALA A 92 -14.83 20.55 -21.66
C ALA A 92 -14.05 19.82 -22.76
N ASN A 93 -12.78 19.46 -22.50
CA ASN A 93 -11.90 18.72 -23.41
C ASN A 93 -11.75 17.25 -22.97
N ASN A 94 -12.67 16.73 -22.15
CA ASN A 94 -12.68 15.37 -21.61
C ASN A 94 -11.43 15.02 -20.78
N ARG A 95 -10.76 16.01 -20.17
CA ARG A 95 -9.66 15.76 -19.23
C ARG A 95 -10.23 15.53 -17.85
N HIS A 96 -10.05 14.31 -17.35
CA HIS A 96 -10.44 13.94 -16.02
C HIS A 96 -9.38 14.39 -15.01
N THR A 97 -9.80 15.06 -13.94
CA THR A 97 -8.94 15.46 -12.82
C THR A 97 -9.55 14.97 -11.53
N PHE A 98 -8.82 14.09 -10.85
CA PHE A 98 -9.10 13.67 -9.48
C PHE A 98 -8.20 14.46 -8.54
N THR A 99 -8.75 14.91 -7.42
CA THR A 99 -7.98 15.52 -6.36
C THR A 99 -8.13 14.73 -5.08
N VAL A 100 -7.01 14.27 -4.53
CA VAL A 100 -6.97 13.46 -3.31
C VAL A 100 -6.13 14.15 -2.26
N GLU A 101 -6.53 14.03 -1.01
CA GLU A 101 -5.81 14.48 0.18
C GLU A 101 -5.40 13.29 1.03
N VAL A 102 -4.15 13.25 1.45
CA VAL A 102 -3.62 12.35 2.46
C VAL A 102 -3.82 13.00 3.82
N LYS A 103 -4.43 12.25 4.74
CA LYS A 103 -4.52 12.61 6.16
C LYS A 103 -3.71 11.63 6.99
N ILE A 104 -2.88 12.17 7.88
CA ILE A 104 -2.15 11.38 8.88
C ILE A 104 -2.68 11.78 10.24
N LEU A 105 -3.16 10.81 11.03
CA LEU A 105 -3.84 11.07 12.32
C LEU A 105 -5.03 12.06 12.18
N GLY A 106 -5.76 11.99 11.07
CA GLY A 106 -6.86 12.91 10.76
C GLY A 106 -6.45 14.32 10.31
N CYS A 107 -5.16 14.67 10.39
CA CYS A 107 -4.63 15.94 9.93
C CYS A 107 -4.23 15.86 8.46
N PRO A 108 -4.61 16.83 7.60
CA PRO A 108 -4.18 16.87 6.21
C PRO A 108 -2.65 17.08 6.14
N ARG A 109 -1.96 16.25 5.36
CA ARG A 109 -0.49 16.27 5.22
C ARG A 109 0.00 16.28 3.78
N GLY A 110 -0.88 16.09 2.81
CA GLY A 110 -0.49 16.17 1.41
C GLY A 110 -1.70 16.15 0.51
N ARG A 111 -1.62 16.87 -0.61
CA ARG A 111 -2.68 16.90 -1.63
C ARG A 111 -2.07 16.64 -2.99
N GLY A 112 -2.75 15.82 -3.78
CA GLY A 112 -2.31 15.41 -5.10
C GLY A 112 -3.45 15.44 -6.11
N GLN A 113 -3.08 15.67 -7.37
CA GLN A 113 -4.01 15.60 -8.48
C GLN A 113 -3.51 14.60 -9.52
N GLY A 114 -4.44 13.95 -10.21
CA GLY A 114 -4.12 12.95 -11.23
C GLY A 114 -5.26 12.72 -12.20
N SER A 115 -4.96 12.07 -13.33
CA SER A 115 -5.96 11.71 -14.35
C SER A 115 -6.81 10.50 -13.95
N ASN A 116 -6.43 9.81 -12.89
CA ASN A 116 -7.18 8.73 -12.24
C ASN A 116 -6.95 8.79 -10.72
N LYS A 117 -7.73 8.03 -9.95
CA LYS A 117 -7.61 8.00 -8.48
C LYS A 117 -6.22 7.58 -8.01
N GLY A 118 -5.63 6.54 -8.61
CA GLY A 118 -4.32 6.01 -8.21
C GLY A 118 -3.18 7.02 -8.39
N SER A 119 -3.14 7.72 -9.53
CA SER A 119 -2.16 8.79 -9.79
C SER A 119 -2.35 9.97 -8.84
N ALA A 120 -3.59 10.36 -8.52
CA ALA A 120 -3.88 11.40 -7.55
C ALA A 120 -3.42 11.02 -6.12
N GLU A 121 -3.64 9.77 -5.71
CA GLU A 121 -3.15 9.23 -4.44
C GLU A 121 -1.62 9.19 -4.37
N GLN A 122 -0.94 8.75 -5.43
CA GLN A 122 0.53 8.76 -5.50
C GLN A 122 1.07 10.20 -5.40
N ALA A 123 0.46 11.15 -6.10
CA ALA A 123 0.83 12.56 -6.02
C ALA A 123 0.63 13.13 -4.59
N ALA A 124 -0.47 12.75 -3.93
CA ALA A 124 -0.74 13.18 -2.56
C ALA A 124 0.25 12.58 -1.56
N ALA A 125 0.65 11.32 -1.76
CA ALA A 125 1.67 10.66 -0.95
C ALA A 125 3.05 11.31 -1.11
N ARG A 126 3.44 11.68 -2.34
CA ARG A 126 4.67 12.43 -2.60
C ARG A 126 4.69 13.78 -1.88
N ALA A 127 3.57 14.50 -1.94
CA ALA A 127 3.44 15.78 -1.25
C ALA A 127 3.64 15.61 0.27
N ALA A 128 3.02 14.59 0.87
CA ALA A 128 3.18 14.29 2.29
C ALA A 128 4.62 13.90 2.68
N LEU A 129 5.28 13.06 1.88
CA LEU A 129 6.70 12.73 2.08
C LEU A 129 7.60 13.96 1.97
N GLY A 130 7.27 14.89 1.06
CA GLY A 130 7.94 16.19 0.93
C GLY A 130 7.84 17.03 2.19
N GLU A 131 6.63 17.17 2.78
CA GLU A 131 6.43 17.89 4.04
C GLU A 131 7.21 17.26 5.20
N ILE A 132 7.18 15.93 5.30
CA ILE A 132 7.93 15.16 6.31
C ILE A 132 9.43 15.44 6.18
N SER A 133 9.96 15.43 4.96
CA SER A 133 11.39 15.64 4.68
C SER A 133 11.85 17.06 5.02
N GLN A 134 10.95 18.04 5.02
CA GLN A 134 11.24 19.44 5.39
C GLN A 134 11.16 19.70 6.91
N GLY A 135 11.02 18.66 7.72
CA GLY A 135 10.97 18.77 9.18
C GLY A 135 9.58 19.07 9.75
N ASN A 136 8.55 19.07 8.91
CA ASN A 136 7.17 19.30 9.33
C ASN A 136 6.54 17.98 9.81
N SER A 137 7.12 17.44 10.90
CA SER A 137 6.76 16.12 11.43
C SER A 137 5.25 15.97 11.62
N PRO A 138 4.66 14.86 11.16
CA PRO A 138 3.27 14.54 11.45
C PRO A 138 2.99 14.11 12.89
N PHE A 139 4.06 13.91 13.66
CA PHE A 139 4.09 13.48 15.05
C PHE A 139 4.70 14.55 15.95
#